data_AF-A0AB74BVC7-F1
#
_entry.id   AF-A0AB74BVC7-F1
#
_cell.length_a   1.000
_cell.length_b   1.000
_cell.length_c   1.000
_cell.angle_alpha   90.00
_cell.angle_beta   90.00
_cell.angle_gamma   90.00
#
_symmetry.space_group_name_H-M   'P 1'
#
loop_
_entity.id
_entity.type
_entity.pdbx_description
1 polymer ?
#
loop_
_entity_poly.entity_id
_entity_poly.type
_entity_poly.pdbx_seq_one_letter_code
_entity_poly.pdbx_strand_id
1 'polypeptide(L)'
;MIFIFLVVQLAVFAGLMLRRRLASGHPYLDYPKIGVICLLSVPSFMGLTYMTGKYSLMPLKGVVEMNTYGCCIQGLVFPREQVDGLITFLKDIKTGQTDFIIEEYADMARFTQYALVPQQLQHVGLKSSRDNLEIYTGSTWAFWFEENDPAKLKREHEDFLQHPDIQRMLGHV
;
A
#
# COMPACT_ATOMS: atom_id res chain seq x y z
N MET A 1 -5.82 -5.61 12.87
CA MET A 1 -5.15 -6.85 12.40
C MET A 1 -5.57 -8.08 13.20
N ILE A 2 -5.46 -8.07 14.54
CA ILE A 2 -5.88 -9.20 15.41
C ILE A 2 -7.35 -9.59 15.20
N PHE A 3 -8.23 -8.61 15.05
CA PHE A 3 -9.66 -8.87 14.80
C PHE A 3 -9.91 -9.64 13.50
N ILE A 4 -9.28 -9.23 12.39
CA ILE A 4 -9.37 -9.93 11.09
C ILE A 4 -8.84 -11.36 11.23
N PHE A 5 -7.71 -11.51 11.95
CA PHE A 5 -7.14 -12.83 12.21
C PHE A 5 -8.12 -13.76 12.92
N LEU A 6 -8.76 -13.28 13.99
CA LEU A 6 -9.71 -14.08 14.76
C LEU A 6 -10.97 -14.42 13.96
N VAL A 7 -11.48 -13.48 13.15
CA VAL A 7 -12.67 -13.70 12.32
C VAL A 7 -12.39 -14.77 11.26
N VAL A 8 -11.27 -14.69 10.54
CA VAL A 8 -10.87 -15.70 9.55
C VAL A 8 -10.74 -17.07 10.21
N GLN A 9 -10.11 -17.13 11.39
CA GLN A 9 -9.93 -18.38 12.12
C GLN A 9 -11.24 -19.01 12.56
N LEU A 10 -12.14 -18.20 13.13
CA LEU A 10 -13.47 -18.65 13.54
C LEU A 10 -14.30 -19.10 12.34
N ALA A 11 -14.23 -18.38 11.21
CA ALA A 11 -14.94 -18.72 9.99
C ALA A 11 -14.44 -20.06 9.40
N VAL A 12 -13.13 -20.26 9.31
CA VAL A 12 -12.55 -21.52 8.81
C VAL A 12 -12.88 -22.66 9.76
N PHE A 13 -12.73 -22.48 11.07
CA PHE A 13 -13.06 -23.51 12.06
C PHE A 13 -14.55 -23.89 12.00
N ALA A 14 -15.45 -22.90 12.00
CA ALA A 14 -16.88 -23.12 11.90
C ALA A 14 -17.26 -23.81 10.58
N GLY A 15 -16.65 -23.40 9.46
CA GLY A 15 -16.85 -24.03 8.15
C GLY A 15 -16.40 -25.49 8.12
N LEU A 16 -15.23 -25.81 8.69
CA LEU A 16 -14.74 -27.19 8.78
C LEU A 16 -15.61 -28.05 9.71
N MET A 17 -16.07 -27.49 10.83
CA MET A 17 -16.96 -28.18 11.77
C MET A 17 -18.35 -28.41 11.17
N LEU A 18 -18.91 -27.42 10.48
CA LEU A 18 -20.18 -27.55 9.77
C LEU A 18 -20.07 -28.58 8.65
N ARG A 19 -19.00 -28.54 7.85
CA ARG A 19 -18.74 -29.53 6.79
C ARG A 19 -18.62 -30.94 7.35
N ARG A 20 -17.96 -31.13 8.50
CA ARG A 20 -17.90 -32.43 9.19
C ARG A 20 -19.29 -32.91 9.64
N ARG A 21 -20.14 -32.00 10.14
CA ARG A 21 -21.50 -32.34 10.62
C ARG A 21 -22.44 -32.69 9.46
N LEU A 22 -22.37 -31.94 8.36
CA LEU A 22 -23.25 -32.11 7.19
C LEU A 22 -22.77 -33.24 6.27
N ALA A 23 -21.46 -33.41 6.08
CA ALA A 23 -20.91 -34.52 5.32
C ALA A 23 -20.74 -35.74 6.23
N SER A 24 -21.86 -36.43 6.48
CA SER A 24 -21.85 -37.73 7.15
C SER A 24 -20.94 -38.69 6.40
N GLY A 25 -19.77 -39.02 6.98
CA GLY A 25 -18.92 -40.10 6.48
C GLY A 25 -17.74 -39.71 5.58
N HIS A 26 -17.17 -38.51 5.67
CA HIS A 26 -15.85 -38.24 5.05
C HIS A 26 -14.72 -38.66 6.02
N PRO A 27 -14.03 -39.81 5.83
CA PRO A 27 -12.99 -40.31 6.75
C PRO A 27 -11.70 -39.47 6.74
N TYR A 28 -11.65 -38.43 5.92
CA TYR A 28 -10.45 -37.63 5.72
C TYR A 28 -10.38 -36.39 6.61
N LEU A 29 -11.49 -35.92 7.20
CA LEU A 29 -11.53 -34.70 8.01
C LEU A 29 -11.68 -35.03 9.51
N ASP A 30 -10.58 -35.36 10.17
CA ASP A 30 -10.52 -35.69 11.60
C ASP A 30 -10.23 -34.46 12.49
N TYR A 31 -10.58 -34.51 13.77
CA TYR A 31 -10.31 -33.42 14.72
C TYR A 31 -8.83 -32.99 14.77
N PRO A 32 -7.84 -33.91 14.76
CA PRO A 32 -6.44 -33.51 14.70
C PRO A 32 -6.10 -32.74 13.41
N LYS A 33 -6.66 -33.14 12.27
CA LYS A 33 -6.44 -32.47 10.98
C LYS A 33 -7.09 -31.09 10.96
N ILE A 34 -8.30 -30.94 11.50
CA ILE A 34 -8.95 -29.63 11.70
C ILE A 34 -8.06 -28.75 12.58
N GLY A 35 -7.52 -29.29 13.68
CA GLY A 35 -6.58 -28.58 14.55
C GLY A 35 -5.34 -28.10 13.81
N VAL A 36 -4.71 -28.95 12.99
CA VAL A 36 -3.54 -28.58 12.16
C VAL A 36 -3.88 -27.49 11.15
N ILE A 37 -5.05 -27.57 10.51
CA ILE A 37 -5.47 -26.54 9.54
C ILE A 37 -5.67 -25.20 10.25
N CYS A 38 -6.42 -25.16 11.34
CA CYS A 38 -6.75 -23.92 12.04
C CYS A 38 -5.57 -23.32 12.82
N LEU A 39 -4.74 -24.14 13.48
CA LEU A 39 -3.69 -23.65 14.38
C LEU A 39 -2.31 -23.51 13.73
N LEU A 40 -2.09 -24.17 12.58
CA LEU A 40 -0.81 -24.09 11.88
C LEU A 40 -0.98 -23.54 10.47
N SER A 41 -1.81 -24.18 9.64
CA SER A 41 -1.87 -23.85 8.21
C SER A 41 -2.43 -22.44 7.98
N VAL A 42 -3.60 -22.11 8.54
CA VAL A 42 -4.24 -20.81 8.37
C VAL A 42 -3.38 -19.65 8.90
N PRO A 43 -2.83 -19.68 10.13
CA PRO A 43 -1.92 -18.64 10.59
C PRO A 43 -0.69 -18.49 9.71
N SER A 44 -0.07 -19.60 9.28
CA SER A 44 1.12 -19.57 8.43
C SER A 44 0.84 -18.94 7.08
N PHE A 45 -0.23 -19.35 6.38
CA PHE A 45 -0.60 -18.75 5.10
C PHE A 45 -0.98 -17.27 5.25
N MET A 46 -1.67 -16.90 6.33
CA MET A 46 -2.02 -15.50 6.56
C MET A 46 -0.77 -14.65 6.86
N GLY A 47 0.17 -15.17 7.66
CA GLY A 47 1.46 -14.56 7.90
C GLY A 47 2.25 -14.36 6.60
N LEU A 48 2.35 -15.41 5.77
CA LEU A 48 3.00 -15.33 4.46
C LEU A 48 2.33 -14.28 3.56
N THR A 49 0.99 -14.24 3.54
CA THR A 49 0.23 -13.24 2.76
C THR A 49 0.62 -11.81 3.16
N TYR A 50 0.73 -11.53 4.47
CA TYR A 50 1.17 -10.22 4.94
C TYR A 50 2.64 -9.95 4.63
N MET A 51 3.51 -10.96 4.72
CA MET A 51 4.94 -10.83 4.43
C MET A 51 5.23 -10.61 2.95
N THR A 52 4.49 -11.27 2.05
CA THR A 52 4.59 -11.07 0.60
C THR A 52 4.25 -9.64 0.19
N GLY A 53 3.45 -8.94 0.99
CA GLY A 53 3.13 -7.52 0.82
C GLY A 53 1.98 -7.29 -0.17
N LYS A 54 1.25 -6.19 0.05
CA LYS A 54 0.03 -5.85 -0.71
C LYS A 54 0.27 -5.76 -2.21
N TYR A 55 1.40 -5.18 -2.63
CA TYR A 55 1.70 -4.93 -4.04
C TYR A 55 1.98 -6.20 -4.84
N SER A 56 2.51 -7.23 -4.19
CA SER A 56 2.78 -8.53 -4.83
C SER A 56 1.51 -9.35 -5.05
N LEU A 57 0.53 -9.23 -4.15
CA LEU A 57 -0.73 -9.99 -4.21
C LEU A 57 -1.85 -9.27 -4.95
N MET A 58 -1.90 -7.94 -4.79
CA MET A 58 -2.93 -7.06 -5.34
C MET A 58 -2.23 -5.82 -5.90
N PRO A 59 -1.64 -5.92 -7.11
CA PRO A 59 -0.90 -4.83 -7.70
C PRO A 59 -1.84 -3.65 -7.98
N LEU A 60 -1.59 -2.54 -7.29
CA LEU A 60 -2.23 -1.27 -7.55
C LEU A 60 -1.70 -0.69 -8.88
N LYS A 61 -2.52 0.10 -9.57
CA LYS A 61 -2.16 0.72 -10.86
C LYS A 61 -2.71 2.14 -10.93
N GLY A 62 -1.92 3.05 -11.50
CA GLY A 62 -2.31 4.44 -11.70
C GLY A 62 -2.32 5.24 -10.40
N VAL A 63 -3.26 6.18 -10.30
CA VAL A 63 -3.41 7.06 -9.14
C VAL A 63 -4.37 6.43 -8.14
N VAL A 64 -3.89 6.16 -6.93
CA VAL A 64 -4.66 5.51 -5.86
C VAL A 64 -4.69 6.41 -4.63
N GLU A 65 -5.80 6.39 -3.90
CA GLU A 65 -5.89 7.10 -2.63
C GLU A 65 -4.86 6.54 -1.63
N MET A 66 -4.17 7.45 -0.95
CA MET A 66 -3.14 7.11 0.00
C MET A 66 -3.76 6.81 1.37
N ASN A 67 -3.34 5.70 1.99
CA ASN A 67 -3.74 5.42 3.37
C ASN A 67 -3.16 6.49 4.32
N THR A 68 -3.86 6.75 5.42
CA THR A 68 -3.32 7.54 6.54
C THR A 68 -1.98 6.97 6.99
N TYR A 69 -1.02 7.86 7.23
CA TYR A 69 0.38 7.61 7.57
C TYR A 69 1.17 6.90 6.46
N GLY A 70 0.69 6.96 5.23
CA GLY A 70 1.37 6.49 4.03
C GLY A 70 2.53 7.39 3.63
N CYS A 71 3.59 7.48 4.44
CA CYS A 71 4.73 8.34 4.12
C CYS A 71 5.49 7.89 2.85
N CYS A 72 5.60 8.78 1.85
CA CYS A 72 6.53 8.72 0.72
C CYS A 72 6.84 10.15 0.21
N ILE A 73 7.88 10.83 0.71
CA ILE A 73 8.31 12.17 0.21
C ILE A 73 9.26 12.09 -1.00
N GLN A 74 9.35 10.93 -1.66
CA GLN A 74 10.36 10.76 -2.74
C GLN A 74 10.04 11.63 -3.96
N GLY A 75 8.76 11.86 -4.24
CA GLY A 75 8.28 12.93 -5.10
C GLY A 75 6.79 13.20 -4.88
N LEU A 76 6.44 14.48 -4.90
CA LEU A 76 5.10 14.96 -4.60
C LEU A 76 4.67 15.90 -5.73
N VAL A 77 3.40 15.79 -6.13
CA VAL A 77 2.78 16.67 -7.11
C VAL A 77 1.68 17.43 -6.39
N PHE A 78 1.70 18.76 -6.49
CA PHE A 78 0.73 19.63 -5.85
C PHE A 78 -0.02 20.44 -6.91
N PRO A 79 -1.35 20.59 -6.79
CA PRO A 79 -2.08 21.60 -7.53
C PRO A 79 -1.51 22.99 -7.23
N ARG A 80 -1.31 23.80 -8.26
CA ARG A 80 -0.56 25.07 -8.16
C ARG A 80 -1.17 26.01 -7.12
N GLU A 81 -2.49 26.06 -7.07
CA GLU A 81 -3.27 26.87 -6.14
C GLU A 81 -3.09 26.48 -4.67
N GLN A 82 -2.65 25.26 -4.38
CA GLN A 82 -2.41 24.77 -3.01
C GLN A 82 -0.98 25.04 -2.53
N VAL A 83 -0.05 25.36 -3.44
CA VAL A 83 1.39 25.49 -3.15
C VAL A 83 1.67 26.64 -2.18
N ASP A 84 1.05 27.81 -2.37
CA ASP A 84 1.32 28.99 -1.52
C ASP A 84 0.89 28.76 -0.06
N GLY A 85 -0.25 28.08 0.13
CA GLY A 85 -0.75 27.71 1.45
C GLY A 85 0.19 26.72 2.15
N LEU A 86 0.63 25.68 1.42
CA LEU A 86 1.58 24.71 1.94
C LEU A 86 2.93 25.35 2.32
N ILE A 87 3.47 26.22 1.47
CA ILE A 87 4.74 26.92 1.74
C ILE A 87 4.63 27.75 3.03
N THR A 88 3.51 28.44 3.22
CA THR A 88 3.27 29.27 4.41
C THR A 88 3.25 28.38 5.66
N PHE A 89 2.48 27.29 5.62
CA PHE A 89 2.38 26.33 6.71
C PHE A 89 3.73 25.71 7.09
N LEU A 90 4.51 25.27 6.08
CA LEU A 90 5.84 24.69 6.30
C LEU A 90 6.87 25.69 6.85
N LYS A 91 6.73 26.99 6.57
CA LYS A 91 7.62 28.03 7.14
C LYS A 91 7.33 28.29 8.61
N ASP A 92 6.07 28.16 9.02
CA ASP A 92 5.64 28.37 10.39
C ASP A 92 6.03 27.19 11.29
N ILE A 93 5.96 25.97 10.77
CA ILE A 93 6.37 24.75 11.49
C ILE A 93 7.88 24.52 11.31
N LYS A 94 8.64 24.76 12.38
CA LYS A 94 10.11 24.69 12.37
C LYS A 94 10.71 23.35 12.81
N THR A 95 9.88 22.39 13.19
CA THR A 95 10.31 21.09 13.74
C THR A 95 9.37 19.97 13.30
N GLY A 96 9.91 18.75 13.18
CA GLY A 96 9.15 17.55 12.77
C GLY A 96 9.67 16.91 11.48
N GLN A 97 9.13 15.74 11.12
CA GLN A 97 9.43 15.11 9.82
C GLN A 97 8.49 15.68 8.77
N THR A 98 9.04 16.09 7.63
CA THR A 98 8.31 16.83 6.59
C THR A 98 7.10 16.08 6.04
N ASP A 99 7.14 14.76 5.94
CA ASP A 99 6.04 13.87 5.57
C ASP A 99 4.83 14.07 6.48
N PHE A 100 5.06 13.98 7.80
CA PHE A 100 3.99 14.13 8.77
C PHE A 100 3.42 15.54 8.78
N ILE A 101 4.26 16.56 8.58
CA ILE A 101 3.81 17.96 8.52
C ILE A 101 2.92 18.19 7.29
N ILE A 102 3.29 17.63 6.13
CA ILE A 102 2.48 17.73 4.91
C ILE A 102 1.15 16.98 5.06
N GLU A 103 1.17 15.82 5.71
CA GLU A 103 -0.05 15.06 6.03
C GLU A 103 -0.96 15.82 6.99
N GLU A 104 -0.41 16.40 8.06
CA GLU A 104 -1.17 17.23 9.01
C GLU A 104 -1.82 18.43 8.32
N TYR A 105 -1.10 19.09 7.41
CA TYR A 105 -1.67 20.16 6.58
C TYR A 105 -2.84 19.66 5.72
N ALA A 106 -2.67 18.51 5.08
CA ALA A 106 -3.71 17.90 4.25
C ALA A 106 -4.96 17.55 5.09
N ASP A 107 -4.78 16.98 6.27
CA ASP A 107 -5.89 16.67 7.20
C ASP A 107 -6.63 17.94 7.65
N MET A 108 -5.89 18.98 8.04
CA MET A 108 -6.47 20.26 8.44
C MET A 108 -7.26 20.93 7.31
N ALA A 109 -6.71 20.91 6.10
CA ALA A 109 -7.33 21.49 4.91
C ALA A 109 -8.36 20.56 4.24
N ARG A 110 -8.53 19.33 4.76
CA ARG A 110 -9.39 18.27 4.21
C ARG A 110 -9.06 17.90 2.76
N PHE A 111 -7.77 17.85 2.45
CA PHE A 111 -7.29 17.40 1.16
C PHE A 111 -7.12 15.88 1.13
N THR A 112 -7.58 15.26 0.04
CA THR A 112 -7.30 13.85 -0.24
C THR A 112 -5.91 13.72 -0.85
N GLN A 113 -5.11 12.80 -0.32
CA GLN A 113 -3.78 12.50 -0.83
C GLN A 113 -3.83 11.27 -1.73
N TYR A 114 -3.05 11.30 -2.81
CA TYR A 114 -2.96 10.21 -3.77
C TYR A 114 -1.51 9.78 -3.97
N ALA A 115 -1.33 8.49 -4.24
CA ALA A 115 -0.05 7.88 -4.61
C ALA A 115 -0.12 7.38 -6.06
N LEU A 116 0.99 7.54 -6.79
CA LEU A 116 1.13 7.00 -8.15
C LEU A 116 1.81 5.63 -8.10
N VAL A 117 1.25 4.66 -8.83
CA VAL A 117 1.74 3.27 -8.90
C VAL A 117 1.89 2.85 -10.38
N PRO A 118 3.03 2.24 -10.80
CA PRO A 118 4.18 1.88 -9.98
C PRO A 118 4.98 3.10 -9.50
N GLN A 119 5.89 2.89 -8.55
CA GLN A 119 6.78 3.94 -8.05
C GLN A 119 7.58 4.53 -9.23
N GLN A 120 7.57 5.85 -9.37
CA GLN A 120 8.27 6.55 -10.46
C GLN A 120 9.63 7.12 -10.05
N LEU A 121 9.89 7.16 -8.75
CA LEU A 121 11.12 7.70 -8.17
C LEU A 121 11.62 6.74 -7.10
N GLN A 122 12.93 6.60 -7.04
CA GLN A 122 13.63 5.88 -5.98
C GLN A 122 14.60 6.84 -5.29
N HIS A 123 14.55 6.90 -3.97
CA HIS A 123 15.55 7.63 -3.22
C HIS A 123 16.88 6.87 -3.24
N VAL A 124 17.96 7.57 -3.58
CA VAL A 124 19.33 7.08 -3.48
C VAL A 124 20.05 7.99 -2.49
N GLY A 125 20.30 7.52 -1.27
CA GLY A 125 20.93 8.32 -0.23
C GLY A 125 21.15 7.57 1.07
N LEU A 126 22.14 8.03 1.85
CA LEU A 126 22.54 7.44 3.13
C LEU A 126 21.99 8.20 4.35
N LYS A 127 21.30 9.33 4.12
CA LYS A 127 20.79 10.19 5.19
C LYS A 127 19.27 10.13 5.23
N SER A 128 18.74 9.55 6.30
CA SER A 128 17.31 9.43 6.57
C SER A 128 16.84 10.64 7.39
N SER A 129 15.61 11.11 7.11
CA SER A 129 14.91 12.08 7.97
C SER A 129 14.40 11.45 9.27
N ARG A 130 14.31 10.11 9.30
CA ARG A 130 14.11 9.31 10.51
C ARG A 130 15.46 9.00 11.14
N ASP A 131 15.54 9.11 12.47
CA ASP A 131 16.71 8.71 13.25
C ASP A 131 16.90 7.18 13.16
N ASN A 132 17.49 6.76 12.05
CA ASN A 132 17.74 5.37 11.68
C ASN A 132 19.26 5.18 11.63
N LEU A 133 19.72 4.03 12.12
CA LEU A 133 21.12 3.61 11.91
C LEU A 133 21.44 3.65 10.42
N GLU A 134 22.64 4.11 10.06
CA GLU A 134 23.09 4.25 8.65
C GLU A 134 22.91 2.95 7.85
N ILE A 135 23.08 1.80 8.50
CA ILE A 135 22.89 0.46 7.93
C ILE A 135 21.46 0.24 7.43
N TYR A 136 20.44 0.76 8.12
CA TYR A 136 19.04 0.66 7.70
C TYR A 136 18.70 1.68 6.60
N THR A 137 19.36 2.84 6.63
CA THR A 137 19.15 3.87 5.62
C THR A 137 19.71 3.44 4.26
N GLY A 138 20.92 2.89 4.23
CA GLY A 138 21.54 2.39 3.00
C GLY A 138 20.95 1.09 2.45
N SER A 139 20.15 0.38 3.24
CA SER A 139 19.49 -0.88 2.82
C SER A 139 18.05 -0.70 2.35
N THR A 140 17.50 0.52 2.45
CA THR A 140 16.16 0.82 1.92
C THR A 140 16.24 0.97 0.40
N TRP A 141 15.97 -0.13 -0.30
CA TRP A 141 16.01 -0.21 -1.76
C TRP A 141 14.66 -0.67 -2.32
N ALA A 142 14.13 0.05 -3.30
CA ALA A 142 12.84 -0.30 -3.91
C ALA A 142 13.08 -1.23 -5.11
N PHE A 143 13.30 -2.53 -4.85
CA PHE A 143 13.56 -3.51 -5.92
C PHE A 143 12.52 -3.51 -7.06
N TRP A 144 11.26 -3.22 -6.75
CA TRP A 144 10.20 -3.08 -7.76
C TRP A 144 10.38 -1.89 -8.70
N PHE A 145 11.04 -0.82 -8.27
CA PHE A 145 11.36 0.30 -9.16
C PHE A 145 12.36 -0.14 -10.24
N GLU A 146 13.31 -1.01 -9.90
CA GLU A 146 14.32 -1.52 -10.84
C GLU A 146 13.73 -2.47 -11.89
N GLU A 147 12.55 -3.04 -11.64
CA GLU A 147 11.82 -3.85 -12.62
C GLU A 147 11.05 -3.01 -13.64
N ASN A 148 10.96 -1.69 -13.45
CA ASN A 148 10.27 -0.82 -14.39
C ASN A 148 10.99 -0.78 -15.74
N ASP A 149 10.26 -1.06 -16.83
CA ASP A 149 10.72 -0.83 -18.19
C ASP A 149 10.27 0.57 -18.64
N PRO A 150 11.20 1.51 -18.90
CA PRO A 150 10.86 2.88 -19.28
C PRO A 150 10.11 2.96 -20.61
N ALA A 151 10.39 2.08 -21.57
CA ALA A 151 9.69 2.07 -22.86
C ALA A 151 8.26 1.55 -22.72
N LYS A 152 8.06 0.58 -21.82
CA LYS A 152 6.72 0.09 -21.48
C LYS A 152 5.91 1.15 -20.73
N LEU A 153 6.48 1.75 -19.69
CA LEU A 153 5.81 2.81 -18.92
C LEU A 153 5.44 4.01 -19.78
N LYS A 154 6.33 4.42 -20.69
CA LYS A 154 6.04 5.51 -21.61
C LYS A 154 4.80 5.21 -22.46
N ARG A 155 4.72 4.01 -23.06
CA ARG A 155 3.55 3.59 -23.84
C ARG A 155 2.28 3.55 -22.99
N GLU A 156 2.36 2.98 -21.79
CA GLU A 156 1.21 2.94 -20.87
C GLU A 156 0.71 4.36 -20.55
N HIS A 157 1.61 5.32 -20.28
CA HIS A 157 1.24 6.71 -20.04
C HIS A 157 0.67 7.39 -21.29
N GLU A 158 1.24 7.15 -22.47
CA GLU A 158 0.70 7.66 -23.74
C GLU A 158 -0.72 7.12 -23.99
N ASP A 159 -0.95 5.82 -23.76
CA ASP A 159 -2.28 5.19 -23.89
C ASP A 159 -3.28 5.76 -22.89
N PHE A 160 -2.87 6.00 -21.63
CA PHE A 160 -3.71 6.65 -20.62
C PHE A 160 -4.13 8.06 -21.03
N LEU A 161 -3.21 8.83 -21.64
CA LEU A 161 -3.53 10.16 -22.14
C LEU A 161 -4.57 10.13 -23.26
N GLN A 162 -4.61 9.07 -24.07
CA GLN A 162 -5.62 8.91 -25.12
C GLN A 162 -7.01 8.52 -24.59
N HIS A 163 -7.15 8.21 -23.29
CA HIS A 163 -8.44 7.82 -22.73
C HIS A 163 -9.47 8.95 -22.85
N PRO A 164 -10.71 8.70 -23.35
CA PRO A 164 -11.70 9.74 -23.63
C PRO A 164 -11.99 10.67 -22.43
N ASP A 165 -12.07 10.10 -21.23
CA ASP A 165 -12.32 10.88 -20.01
C ASP A 165 -11.15 11.83 -19.68
N ILE A 166 -9.91 11.40 -19.93
CA ILE A 166 -8.72 12.23 -19.71
C ILE A 166 -8.63 13.33 -20.75
N GLN A 167 -8.87 13.01 -22.03
CA GLN A 167 -8.94 14.00 -23.11
C GLN A 167 -9.99 15.08 -22.83
N ARG A 168 -11.15 14.69 -22.29
CA ARG A 168 -12.20 15.61 -21.87
C ARG A 168 -11.78 16.47 -20.67
N MET A 169 -11.11 15.89 -19.66
CA MET A 169 -10.59 16.64 -18.51
C MET A 169 -9.53 17.67 -18.92
N LEU A 170 -8.69 17.34 -19.91
CA LEU A 170 -7.64 18.23 -20.40
C LEU A 170 -8.18 19.31 -21.37
N GLY A 171 -9.46 19.24 -21.78
CA GLY A 171 -10.07 20.19 -22.70
C GLY A 171 -9.67 19.99 -24.16
N HIS A 172 -9.26 18.78 -24.54
CA HIS A 172 -8.86 18.43 -25.91
C HIS A 172 -10.03 17.92 -26.77
N VAL A 173 -11.23 17.77 -26.20
CA VAL A 173 -12.51 17.41 -26.87
C VAL A 173 -13.63 18.27 -26.33
#